data_AF-A0A919KF69-F1
#
_entry.id   AF-A0A919KF69-F1
#
_cell.length_a   1.000
_cell.length_b   1.000
_cell.length_c   1.000
_cell.angle_alpha   90.00
_cell.angle_beta   90.00
_cell.angle_gamma   90.00
#
_symmetry.space_group_name_H-M   'P 1'
#
loop_
_entity.id
_entity.type
_entity.pdbx_description
1 polymer ?
#
loop_
_entity_poly.entity_id
_entity_poly.type
_entity_poly.pdbx_seq_one_letter_code
_entity_poly.pdbx_strand_id
1 'polypeptide(L)'
;MTERAFGIDELDPLRHRGALLSAAEEIGARLRAVEKVCRTLTLTVRYADRSATTRSRTLKEPTAHSAALARAAYGMYESLGLQRARVRALALRAEGLTPADQASHQLTFDPVDEKTRRLEEVADRARAKFGPHAVMPGSLGRRGGGPASSHGSRAA
;
A
#
# COMPACT_ATOMS: atom_id res chain seq x y z
N MET A 1 5.96 -4.49 7.39
CA MET A 1 5.79 -3.06 7.06
C MET A 1 6.56 -2.77 5.78
N THR A 2 6.05 -1.88 4.95
CA THR A 2 6.68 -1.43 3.70
C THR A 2 6.49 0.08 3.58
N GLU A 3 7.52 0.79 3.11
CA GLU A 3 7.47 2.23 2.92
C GLU A 3 7.83 2.59 1.46
N ARG A 4 7.22 3.68 0.97
CA ARG A 4 7.54 4.33 -0.29
C ARG A 4 7.82 5.80 0.00
N ALA A 5 9.08 6.18 -0.13
CA ALA A 5 9.50 7.57 -0.03
C ALA A 5 9.54 8.22 -1.42
N PHE A 6 9.23 9.50 -1.47
CA PHE A 6 9.35 10.32 -2.68
C PHE A 6 10.64 11.12 -2.61
N GLY A 7 11.36 11.21 -3.74
CA GLY A 7 12.63 11.96 -3.81
C GLY A 7 12.43 13.48 -3.76
N ILE A 8 11.25 13.96 -4.14
CA ILE A 8 10.77 15.32 -3.97
C ILE A 8 9.42 15.27 -3.27
N ASP A 9 9.07 16.35 -2.56
CA ASP A 9 7.75 16.50 -1.95
C ASP A 9 6.65 16.33 -3.00
N GLU A 10 5.89 15.25 -2.90
CA GLU A 10 4.92 14.83 -3.91
C GLU A 10 3.54 15.38 -3.60
N LEU A 11 2.88 15.88 -4.64
CA LEU A 11 1.54 16.47 -4.57
C LEU A 11 0.54 15.73 -5.46
N ASP A 12 1.03 14.93 -6.43
CA ASP A 12 0.20 14.24 -7.39
C ASP A 12 -0.49 13.01 -6.76
N PRO A 13 -1.84 13.01 -6.63
CA PRO A 13 -2.56 11.86 -6.10
C PRO A 13 -2.38 10.58 -6.91
N LEU A 14 -2.07 10.67 -8.21
CA LEU A 14 -1.81 9.49 -9.05
C LEU A 14 -0.51 8.80 -8.63
N ARG A 15 0.54 9.59 -8.33
CA ARG A 15 1.82 9.06 -7.82
C ARG A 15 1.67 8.45 -6.44
N HIS A 16 0.86 9.06 -5.58
CA HIS A 16 0.52 8.50 -4.27
C HIS A 16 -0.20 7.15 -4.42
N ARG A 17 -1.19 7.07 -5.32
CA ARG A 17 -1.91 5.82 -5.60
C ARG A 17 -0.97 4.72 -6.13
N GLY A 18 -0.08 5.05 -7.06
CA GLY A 18 0.92 4.10 -7.56
C GLY A 18 1.84 3.58 -6.45
N ALA A 19 2.29 4.45 -5.55
CA ALA A 19 3.10 4.04 -4.39
C ALA A 19 2.33 3.11 -3.43
N LEU A 20 1.06 3.42 -3.14
CA LEU A 20 0.20 2.57 -2.32
C LEU A 20 -0.07 1.20 -2.96
N LEU A 21 -0.27 1.14 -4.28
CA LEU A 21 -0.41 -0.12 -5.02
C LEU A 21 0.83 -1.00 -4.85
N SER A 22 2.00 -0.43 -5.14
CA SER A 22 3.27 -1.14 -5.02
C SER A 22 3.53 -1.65 -3.60
N ALA A 23 3.21 -0.84 -2.58
CA ALA A 23 3.34 -1.24 -1.18
C ALA A 23 2.36 -2.38 -0.81
N ALA A 24 1.11 -2.30 -1.28
CA ALA A 24 0.11 -3.34 -1.06
C ALA A 24 0.47 -4.66 -1.75
N GLU A 25 1.05 -4.60 -2.94
CA GLU A 25 1.57 -5.77 -3.66
C GLU A 25 2.71 -6.44 -2.90
N GLU A 26 3.68 -5.68 -2.41
CA GLU A 26 4.80 -6.21 -1.61
C GLU A 26 4.30 -6.86 -0.30
N ILE A 27 3.36 -6.22 0.40
CA ILE A 27 2.76 -6.81 1.61
C ILE A 27 2.02 -8.10 1.26
N GLY A 28 1.17 -8.08 0.24
CA GLY A 28 0.42 -9.27 -0.17
C GLY A 28 1.33 -10.42 -0.59
N ALA A 29 2.42 -10.13 -1.31
CA ALA A 29 3.41 -11.14 -1.69
C ALA A 29 4.08 -11.75 -0.46
N ARG A 30 4.51 -10.91 0.49
CA ARG A 30 5.12 -11.38 1.76
C ARG A 30 4.17 -12.21 2.59
N LEU A 31 2.91 -11.79 2.71
CA LEU A 31 1.88 -12.52 3.44
C LEU A 31 1.65 -13.91 2.86
N ARG A 32 1.53 -14.02 1.53
CA ARG A 32 1.40 -15.31 0.85
C ARG A 32 2.64 -16.19 1.00
N ALA A 33 3.84 -15.59 0.94
CA ALA A 33 5.09 -16.33 1.10
C ALA A 33 5.27 -16.97 2.48
N VAL A 34 4.59 -16.43 3.51
CA VAL A 34 4.59 -16.98 4.87
C VAL A 34 3.25 -17.61 5.25
N GLU A 35 2.37 -17.84 4.27
CA GLU A 35 1.04 -18.44 4.42
C GLU A 35 0.18 -17.79 5.52
N LYS A 36 0.23 -16.46 5.62
CA LYS A 36 -0.56 -15.66 6.56
C LYS A 36 -1.51 -14.72 5.85
N VAL A 37 -2.57 -14.34 6.54
CA VAL A 37 -3.51 -13.29 6.14
C VAL A 37 -3.49 -12.17 7.18
N CYS A 38 -3.88 -10.94 6.79
CA CYS A 38 -3.96 -9.82 7.73
C CYS A 38 -5.41 -9.37 7.94
N ARG A 39 -5.74 -9.04 9.20
CA ARG A 39 -7.05 -8.51 9.59
C ARG A 39 -7.10 -6.99 9.59
N THR A 40 -5.98 -6.32 9.83
CA THR A 40 -5.92 -4.87 9.96
C THR A 40 -4.80 -4.31 9.08
N LEU A 41 -5.08 -3.22 8.38
CA LEU A 41 -4.10 -2.49 7.59
C LEU A 41 -3.96 -1.08 8.14
N THR A 42 -2.73 -0.65 8.36
CA THR A 42 -2.39 0.69 8.86
C THR A 42 -1.64 1.45 7.78
N LEU A 43 -2.13 2.63 7.44
CA LEU A 43 -1.50 3.63 6.56
C LEU A 43 -0.93 4.76 7.40
N THR A 44 0.36 5.05 7.20
CA THR A 44 1.02 6.25 7.73
C THR A 44 1.44 7.13 6.57
N VAL A 45 1.00 8.38 6.57
CA VAL A 45 1.39 9.42 5.62
C VAL A 45 2.36 10.36 6.34
N ARG A 46 3.55 10.56 5.78
CA ARG A 46 4.55 11.51 6.27
C ARG A 46 4.61 12.71 5.34
N TYR A 47 4.53 13.91 5.90
CA TYR A 47 4.47 15.15 5.14
C TYR A 47 5.83 15.85 5.08
N ALA A 48 5.94 16.86 4.22
CA ALA A 48 7.16 17.66 4.05
C ALA A 48 7.57 18.42 5.33
N ASP A 49 6.59 18.84 6.14
CA ASP A 49 6.80 19.52 7.43
C ASP A 49 7.22 18.57 8.57
N ARG A 50 7.52 17.31 8.24
CA ARG A 50 7.87 16.21 9.17
C ARG A 50 6.73 15.74 10.06
N SER A 51 5.53 16.32 9.93
CA SER A 51 4.35 15.76 10.58
C SER A 51 3.94 14.44 9.91
N ALA A 52 3.13 13.65 10.62
CA ALA A 52 2.61 12.40 10.08
C ALA A 52 1.17 12.17 10.54
N THR A 53 0.35 11.60 9.65
CA THR A 53 -0.98 11.12 10.01
C THR A 53 -1.06 9.62 9.79
N THR A 54 -1.61 8.91 10.78
CA THR A 54 -1.81 7.47 10.72
C THR A 54 -3.30 7.15 10.76
N ARG A 55 -3.72 6.22 9.91
CA ARG A 55 -5.06 5.65 9.88
C ARG A 55 -4.96 4.14 9.78
N SER A 56 -5.74 3.44 10.59
CA SER A 56 -5.89 1.99 10.53
C SER A 56 -7.30 1.63 10.11
N ARG A 57 -7.42 0.50 9.42
CA ARG A 57 -8.70 -0.08 9.03
C ARG A 57 -8.68 -1.57 9.22
N THR A 58 -9.65 -2.06 9.98
CA THR A 58 -9.96 -3.49 10.09
C THR A 58 -10.73 -3.93 8.85
N LEU A 59 -10.26 -4.98 8.19
CA LEU A 59 -10.89 -5.58 7.02
C LEU A 59 -12.06 -6.47 7.45
N LYS A 60 -13.12 -6.54 6.64
CA LYS A 60 -14.28 -7.41 6.91
C LYS A 60 -13.90 -8.88 6.96
N GLU A 61 -12.94 -9.28 6.12
CA GLU A 61 -12.37 -10.62 6.04
C GLU A 61 -10.84 -10.52 6.09
N PRO A 62 -10.14 -11.36 6.87
CA PRO A 62 -8.69 -11.43 6.84
C PRO A 62 -8.22 -11.81 5.42
N THR A 63 -7.21 -11.11 4.89
CA THR A 63 -6.77 -11.36 3.51
C THR A 63 -5.27 -11.16 3.29
N ALA A 64 -4.73 -11.88 2.31
CA ALA A 64 -3.40 -11.65 1.74
C ALA A 64 -3.48 -11.09 0.30
N HIS A 65 -4.68 -10.83 -0.21
CA HIS A 65 -4.87 -10.43 -1.60
C HIS A 65 -4.47 -8.96 -1.82
N SER A 66 -3.41 -8.74 -2.60
CA SER A 66 -2.89 -7.41 -2.95
C SER A 66 -3.97 -6.42 -3.40
N ALA A 67 -4.92 -6.86 -4.24
CA ALA A 67 -6.02 -6.02 -4.71
C ALA A 67 -6.97 -5.56 -3.59
N ALA A 68 -7.26 -6.43 -2.61
CA ALA A 68 -8.07 -6.07 -1.45
C ALA A 68 -7.33 -5.07 -0.55
N LEU A 69 -6.03 -5.30 -0.33
CA LEU A 69 -5.17 -4.42 0.46
C LEU A 69 -5.03 -3.02 -0.19
N ALA A 70 -4.83 -2.97 -1.51
CA ALA A 70 -4.74 -1.71 -2.25
C ALA A 70 -6.05 -0.91 -2.16
N ARG A 71 -7.20 -1.56 -2.32
CA ARG A 71 -8.52 -0.91 -2.16
C ARG A 71 -8.71 -0.34 -0.74
N ALA A 72 -8.30 -1.09 0.28
CA ALA A 72 -8.36 -0.61 1.66
C ALA A 72 -7.44 0.60 1.90
N ALA A 73 -6.21 0.53 1.38
CA ALA A 73 -5.24 1.64 1.45
C ALA A 73 -5.75 2.90 0.76
N TYR A 74 -6.35 2.78 -0.43
CA TYR A 74 -6.95 3.92 -1.14
C TYR A 74 -8.10 4.55 -0.35
N GLY A 75 -8.99 3.73 0.22
CA GLY A 75 -10.08 4.26 1.04
C GLY A 75 -9.59 5.02 2.28
N MET A 76 -8.52 4.53 2.93
CA MET A 76 -7.89 5.25 4.04
C MET A 76 -7.20 6.53 3.59
N TYR A 77 -6.52 6.49 2.44
CA TYR A 77 -5.87 7.66 1.86
C TYR A 77 -6.89 8.75 1.47
N GLU A 78 -8.02 8.37 0.87
CA GLU A 78 -9.07 9.30 0.46
C GLU A 78 -9.77 9.93 1.68
N SER A 79 -9.98 9.18 2.76
CA SER A 79 -10.60 9.71 3.98
C SER A 79 -9.72 10.70 4.75
N LEU A 80 -8.41 10.74 4.47
CA LEU A 80 -7.52 11.76 5.02
C LEU A 80 -7.75 13.14 4.42
N GLY A 81 -8.43 13.26 3.27
CA GLY A 81 -8.76 14.54 2.68
C GLY A 81 -7.54 15.44 2.48
N LEU A 82 -6.47 14.89 1.91
CA LEU A 82 -5.17 15.59 1.72
C LEU A 82 -5.28 16.74 0.70
N GLN A 83 -5.92 17.83 1.09
CA GLN A 83 -6.05 19.02 0.25
C GLN A 83 -4.69 19.74 0.20
N ARG A 84 -3.94 19.53 -0.90
CA ARG A 84 -2.63 20.15 -1.18
C ARG A 84 -1.51 19.82 -0.19
N ALA A 85 -1.64 18.73 0.58
CA ALA A 85 -0.59 18.29 1.47
C ALA A 85 0.60 17.72 0.67
N ARG A 86 1.80 18.25 0.91
CA ARG A 86 3.04 17.72 0.36
C ARG A 86 3.42 16.43 1.08
N VAL A 87 3.37 15.30 0.39
CA VAL A 87 3.68 13.99 0.95
C VAL A 87 5.13 13.64 0.63
N ARG A 88 5.87 13.24 1.66
CA ARG A 88 7.27 12.81 1.54
C ARG A 88 7.40 11.30 1.57
N ALA A 89 6.53 10.60 2.29
CA ALA A 89 6.49 9.14 2.28
C ALA A 89 5.11 8.58 2.65
N LEU A 90 4.85 7.37 2.15
CA LEU A 90 3.69 6.55 2.47
C LEU A 90 4.15 5.20 2.98
N ALA A 91 3.69 4.80 4.15
CA ALA A 91 3.99 3.49 4.72
C ALA A 91 2.72 2.68 4.97
N LEU A 92 2.77 1.40 4.62
CA LEU A 92 1.73 0.42 4.92
C LEU A 92 2.26 -0.65 5.89
N ARG A 93 1.41 -1.02 6.84
CA ARG A 93 1.68 -2.07 7.81
C ARG A 93 0.47 -3.00 7.90
N ALA A 94 0.73 -4.29 7.74
CA ALA A 94 -0.25 -5.34 8.01
C ALA A 94 -0.15 -5.77 9.48
N GLU A 95 -1.30 -5.95 10.11
CA GLU A 95 -1.48 -6.29 11.52
C GLU A 95 -2.59 -7.34 11.68
N GLY A 96 -2.68 -7.97 12.86
CA GLY A 96 -3.62 -9.06 13.10
C GLY A 96 -3.36 -10.23 12.15
N LEU A 97 -2.12 -10.71 12.13
CA LEU A 97 -1.69 -11.77 11.22
C LEU A 97 -2.13 -13.13 11.76
N THR A 98 -2.89 -13.86 10.97
CA THR A 98 -3.32 -15.23 11.31
C THR A 98 -2.89 -16.20 10.20
N PRO A 99 -2.71 -17.48 10.53
CA PRO A 99 -2.48 -18.53 9.54
C PRO A 99 -3.60 -18.56 8.48
N ALA A 100 -3.24 -18.73 7.21
CA ALA A 100 -4.20 -18.71 6.11
C ALA A 100 -5.15 -19.92 6.14
N ASP A 101 -4.65 -21.08 6.58
CA ASP A 101 -5.40 -22.32 6.78
C ASP A 101 -6.55 -22.16 7.80
N GLN A 102 -6.30 -21.47 8.91
CA GLN A 102 -7.31 -21.13 9.92
C GLN A 102 -8.35 -20.14 9.39
N ALA A 103 -7.95 -19.20 8.53
CA ALA A 103 -8.88 -18.28 7.90
C ALA A 103 -9.79 -18.97 6.87
N SER A 104 -9.27 -19.94 6.10
CA SER A 104 -10.08 -20.77 5.20
C SER A 104 -11.02 -21.72 5.92
N HIS A 105 -10.61 -22.28 7.07
CA HIS A 105 -11.51 -23.08 7.91
C HIS A 105 -12.64 -22.24 8.51
N GLN A 106 -12.36 -21.01 8.95
CA GLN A 106 -13.39 -20.10 9.45
C GLN A 106 -14.38 -19.63 8.37
N LEU A 107 -13.94 -19.55 7.10
CA LEU A 107 -14.83 -19.30 5.94
C LEU A 107 -15.69 -20.51 5.55
N THR A 108 -15.28 -21.74 5.92
CA THR A 108 -15.96 -22.98 5.53
C THR A 108 -16.84 -23.56 6.65
N PHE A 109 -16.57 -23.22 7.91
CA PHE A 109 -17.29 -23.72 9.09
C PHE A 109 -17.74 -22.57 10.02
N ASP A 110 -18.64 -21.70 9.54
CA ASP A 110 -19.31 -20.77 10.45
C ASP A 110 -20.83 -21.01 10.50
N PRO A 111 -21.34 -21.75 11.51
CA PRO A 111 -22.71 -21.67 11.99
C PRO A 111 -22.97 -20.41 12.85
N VAL A 112 -22.09 -19.40 12.83
CA VAL A 112 -22.24 -18.14 13.59
C VAL A 112 -23.06 -17.10 12.78
N ASP A 113 -24.09 -17.59 12.10
CA ASP A 113 -25.10 -16.81 11.37
C ASP A 113 -26.21 -16.25 12.29
N GLU A 114 -26.09 -16.38 13.62
CA GLU A 114 -27.18 -16.00 14.53
C GLU A 114 -27.00 -14.67 15.29
N LYS A 115 -25.78 -14.09 15.38
CA LYS A 115 -25.56 -12.87 16.19
C LYS A 115 -25.10 -11.61 15.47
N THR A 116 -24.78 -11.65 14.17
CA THR A 116 -24.20 -10.49 13.48
C THR A 116 -25.17 -9.80 12.50
N ARG A 117 -26.47 -10.11 12.58
CA ARG A 117 -27.51 -9.56 11.70
C ARG A 117 -28.02 -8.16 12.13
N ARG A 118 -27.13 -7.24 12.49
CA ARG A 118 -27.50 -5.85 12.86
C ARG A 118 -26.62 -4.72 12.29
N LEU A 119 -25.90 -4.94 11.20
CA LEU A 119 -25.49 -3.80 10.38
C LEU A 119 -25.32 -4.23 8.92
N GLU A 120 -26.46 -4.28 8.25
CA GLU A 120 -26.57 -4.38 6.81
C GLU A 120 -25.83 -3.24 6.10
N GLU A 121 -25.37 -3.58 4.89
CA GLU A 121 -25.04 -2.69 3.78
C GLU A 121 -23.71 -1.92 3.82
N VAL A 122 -22.74 -2.47 3.07
CA VAL A 122 -22.29 -1.96 1.76
C VAL A 122 -20.94 -2.66 1.52
N ALA A 123 -20.99 -3.77 0.81
CA ALA A 123 -19.82 -4.50 0.36
C ALA A 123 -20.04 -4.98 -1.06
N ASP A 124 -20.39 -4.08 -1.98
CA ASP A 124 -20.06 -4.36 -3.37
C ASP A 124 -19.85 -3.10 -4.18
N ARG A 125 -18.58 -2.86 -4.57
CA ARG A 125 -18.21 -2.09 -5.76
C ARG A 125 -16.71 -2.16 -6.00
N ALA A 126 -16.19 -3.37 -6.13
CA ALA A 126 -14.74 -3.58 -6.13
C ALA A 126 -14.20 -4.18 -7.44
N ARG A 127 -15.08 -4.43 -8.43
CA ARG A 127 -14.74 -5.21 -9.64
C ARG A 127 -14.80 -4.48 -10.98
N ALA A 128 -14.95 -3.16 -11.01
CA ALA A 128 -15.09 -2.43 -12.29
C ALA A 128 -14.17 -1.20 -12.47
N LYS A 129 -13.28 -0.86 -11.52
CA LYS A 129 -12.59 0.44 -11.54
C LYS A 129 -11.11 0.43 -11.92
N PHE A 130 -10.50 -0.74 -12.11
CA PHE A 130 -9.06 -0.84 -12.38
C PHE A 130 -8.82 -1.67 -13.62
N GLY A 131 -9.16 -1.07 -14.77
CA GLY A 131 -8.75 -1.56 -16.09
C GLY A 131 -7.22 -1.60 -16.26
N PRO A 132 -6.73 -2.23 -17.33
CA PRO A 132 -5.41 -2.89 -17.40
C PRO A 132 -4.18 -1.99 -17.63
N HIS A 133 -4.19 -0.72 -17.23
CA HIS A 133 -3.11 0.23 -17.61
C HIS A 133 -2.40 0.95 -16.45
N ALA A 134 -2.53 0.47 -15.22
CA ALA A 134 -1.97 1.17 -14.05
C ALA A 134 -0.67 0.56 -13.50
N VAL A 135 0.19 -0.03 -14.33
CA VAL A 135 1.59 -0.31 -13.93
C VAL A 135 2.50 -0.19 -15.14
N MET A 136 3.27 0.89 -15.21
CA MET A 136 4.57 0.89 -15.89
C MET A 136 5.63 1.21 -14.84
N PRO A 137 6.60 0.32 -14.58
CA PRO A 137 7.72 0.63 -13.71
C PRO A 137 8.64 1.62 -14.43
N GLY A 138 8.48 2.91 -14.10
CA GLY A 138 9.32 3.98 -14.63
C GLY A 138 10.53 4.23 -13.72
N SER A 139 11.56 3.40 -13.85
CA SER A 139 12.92 3.76 -13.42
C SER A 139 13.46 4.88 -14.32
N LEU A 140 13.54 6.13 -13.83
CA LEU A 140 14.40 7.22 -14.33
C LEU A 140 14.21 8.44 -13.38
N GLY A 141 15.21 9.21 -12.96
CA GLY A 141 16.51 9.40 -13.55
C GLY A 141 17.55 9.97 -12.57
N ARG A 142 18.76 9.49 -12.81
CA ARG A 142 20.06 10.05 -12.43
C ARG A 142 20.25 11.45 -13.05
N ARG A 143 20.66 12.45 -12.25
CA ARG A 143 21.45 13.66 -12.56
C ARG A 143 21.45 14.57 -11.30
N GLY A 144 22.51 15.22 -10.84
CA GLY A 144 23.91 15.45 -11.23
C GLY A 144 24.68 15.93 -9.96
N GLY A 145 25.97 16.26 -9.92
CA GLY A 145 26.96 16.56 -10.95
C GLY A 145 28.40 16.50 -10.37
N GLY A 146 29.40 16.64 -11.24
CA GLY A 146 30.86 16.51 -10.96
C GLY A 146 31.49 17.72 -10.23
N PRO A 147 32.77 18.10 -10.45
CA PRO A 147 33.84 17.52 -11.32
C PRO A 147 35.20 17.30 -10.60
N ALA A 148 36.20 16.66 -11.26
CA ALA A 148 37.64 17.02 -11.17
C ALA A 148 38.56 16.08 -12.00
N SER A 149 39.10 16.64 -13.09
CA SER A 149 40.53 16.75 -13.46
C SER A 149 41.50 15.54 -13.45
N SER A 150 41.98 15.24 -14.68
CA SER A 150 43.39 15.09 -15.13
C SER A 150 44.32 14.00 -14.56
N HIS A 151 44.86 13.14 -15.44
CA HIS A 151 46.30 13.03 -15.84
C HIS A 151 46.50 11.77 -16.72
N GLY A 152 47.00 11.92 -17.96
CA GLY A 152 48.28 11.34 -18.47
C GLY A 152 48.20 9.82 -18.74
N SER A 153 48.75 9.19 -19.79
CA SER A 153 49.75 9.50 -20.80
C SER A 153 49.69 8.39 -21.86
N ARG A 154 49.87 8.81 -23.12
CA ARG A 154 50.45 8.17 -24.33
C ARG A 154 51.13 6.78 -24.22
N ALA A 155 50.91 5.94 -25.25
CA ALA A 155 51.85 5.11 -26.05
C ALA A 155 51.04 3.94 -26.68
N ALA A 156 50.92 3.72 -27.99
CA ALA A 156 51.94 3.47 -29.03
C ALA A 156 52.86 2.29 -28.68
#